data_AF-A0AAP4KDR9-F1
#
_entry.id   AF-A0AAP4KDR9-F1
#
_cell.length_a   1.000
_cell.length_b   1.000
_cell.length_c   1.000
_cell.angle_alpha   90.00
_cell.angle_beta   90.00
_cell.angle_gamma   90.00
#
_symmetry.space_group_name_H-M   'P 1'
#
loop_
_entity.id
_entity.type
_entity.pdbx_description
1 polymer ?
#
loop_
_entity_poly.entity_id
_entity_poly.type
_entity_poly.pdbx_seq_one_letter_code
_entity_poly.pdbx_strand_id
1 'polypeptide(L)'
;MHGIHSKTTIAYTQVRRALQSGRYPPGQRIDPTTLAAEFKVSPTPVRLALHRLVGEGLVIDHARYGLQVPLLTEVALRDLYDWMDRLLRMACDIGVASTPHAPGELEPTTAPADVVKQTWKLFDAIAHATAHWSLHHAVRQTNDRLAPVRRAKHGLLDSLEEELAELTLHWQQRDLAALRVALHAYHARRIQAVPRIVAVMNERLNQASGFDD
;
A
#
# COMPACT_ATOMS: atom_id res chain seq x y z
N MET A 1 11.95 -32.05 -3.46
CA MET A 1 11.82 -30.76 -4.19
C MET A 1 11.30 -29.62 -3.28
N HIS A 2 11.88 -29.40 -2.09
CA HIS A 2 11.35 -28.47 -1.06
C HIS A 2 12.13 -27.13 -0.91
N GLY A 3 13.10 -26.83 -1.77
CA GLY A 3 14.03 -25.69 -1.57
C GLY A 3 13.75 -24.40 -2.36
N ILE A 4 13.06 -24.49 -3.50
CA ILE A 4 12.96 -23.36 -4.46
C ILE A 4 11.77 -22.45 -4.15
N HIS A 5 10.60 -23.00 -3.79
CA HIS A 5 9.42 -22.20 -3.47
C HIS A 5 9.57 -21.37 -2.19
N SER A 6 10.33 -21.87 -1.20
CA SER A 6 10.56 -21.14 0.06
C SER A 6 11.41 -19.88 -0.16
N LYS A 7 12.53 -19.99 -0.89
CA LYS A 7 13.43 -18.85 -1.14
C LYS A 7 12.78 -17.75 -1.99
N THR A 8 12.01 -18.12 -3.03
CA THR A 8 11.28 -17.13 -3.85
C THR A 8 10.16 -16.46 -3.05
N THR A 9 9.45 -17.19 -2.19
CA THR A 9 8.38 -16.64 -1.34
C THR A 9 8.95 -15.69 -0.27
N ILE A 10 10.09 -16.05 0.31
CA ILE A 10 10.82 -15.20 1.26
C ILE A 10 11.30 -13.92 0.57
N ALA A 11 11.97 -14.05 -0.59
CA ALA A 11 12.44 -12.91 -1.38
C ALA A 11 11.27 -11.99 -1.77
N TYR A 12 10.16 -12.55 -2.26
CA TYR A 12 8.95 -11.77 -2.56
C TYR A 12 8.43 -11.00 -1.33
N THR A 13 8.32 -11.66 -0.19
CA THR A 13 7.84 -11.03 1.04
C THR A 13 8.78 -9.92 1.51
N GLN A 14 10.10 -10.12 1.40
CA GLN A 14 11.11 -9.14 1.77
C GLN A 14 11.11 -7.93 0.84
N VAL A 15 11.11 -8.14 -0.48
CA VAL A 15 11.02 -7.06 -1.47
C VAL A 15 9.73 -6.25 -1.27
N ARG A 16 8.59 -6.93 -1.13
CA ARG A 16 7.29 -6.28 -0.90
C ARG A 16 7.30 -5.42 0.36
N ARG A 17 7.86 -5.92 1.47
CA ARG A 17 7.99 -5.15 2.72
C ARG A 17 8.90 -3.92 2.55
N ALA A 18 10.00 -4.04 1.82
CA ALA A 18 10.90 -2.93 1.55
C ALA A 18 10.23 -1.83 0.71
N LEU A 19 9.41 -2.21 -0.29
CA LEU A 19 8.60 -1.26 -1.06
C LEU A 19 7.55 -0.57 -0.16
N GLN A 20 6.81 -1.36 0.63
CA GLN A 20 5.77 -0.84 1.53
C GLN A 20 6.30 0.08 2.63
N SER A 21 7.52 -0.17 3.13
CA SER A 21 8.14 0.66 4.17
C SER A 21 8.53 2.04 3.67
N GLY A 22 8.54 2.26 2.34
CA GLY A 22 9.05 3.47 1.71
C GLY A 22 10.57 3.48 1.61
N ARG A 23 11.25 2.33 1.79
CA ARG A 23 12.71 2.22 1.62
C ARG A 23 13.14 2.68 0.23
N TYR A 24 12.31 2.39 -0.77
CA TYR A 24 12.51 2.85 -2.14
C TYR A 24 11.50 3.96 -2.47
N PRO A 25 11.92 5.24 -2.55
CA PRO A 25 11.09 6.30 -3.07
C PRO A 25 10.53 6.02 -4.48
N PRO A 26 9.37 6.61 -4.81
CA PRO A 26 8.84 6.63 -6.18
C PRO A 26 9.88 7.09 -7.20
N GLY A 27 9.98 6.41 -8.34
CA GLY A 27 10.97 6.69 -9.38
C GLY A 27 12.33 6.04 -9.15
N GLN A 28 12.64 5.53 -7.95
CA GLN A 28 13.93 4.92 -7.69
C GLN A 28 14.09 3.59 -8.43
N ARG A 29 15.27 3.40 -9.03
CA ARG A 29 15.69 2.13 -9.62
C ARG A 29 15.99 1.07 -8.57
N ILE A 30 15.58 -0.16 -8.86
CA ILE A 30 15.80 -1.34 -8.03
C ILE A 30 16.77 -2.25 -8.78
N ASP A 31 17.97 -2.46 -8.20
CA ASP A 31 18.91 -3.46 -8.70
C ASP A 31 18.66 -4.83 -8.05
N PRO A 32 18.25 -5.86 -8.81
CA PRO A 32 18.08 -7.21 -8.30
C PRO A 32 19.34 -7.79 -7.67
N THR A 33 20.53 -7.40 -8.16
CA THR A 33 21.82 -7.91 -7.70
C THR A 33 22.15 -7.39 -6.31
N THR A 34 21.98 -6.08 -6.10
CA THR A 34 22.13 -5.44 -4.79
C THR A 34 21.14 -6.03 -3.77
N LEU A 35 19.87 -6.15 -4.14
CA LEU A 35 18.86 -6.77 -3.28
C LEU A 35 19.19 -8.23 -2.91
N ALA A 36 19.70 -9.00 -3.87
CA ALA A 36 20.08 -10.38 -3.63
C ALA A 36 21.23 -10.51 -2.63
N ALA A 37 22.24 -9.64 -2.74
CA ALA A 37 23.34 -9.58 -1.78
C ALA A 37 22.85 -9.25 -0.37
N GLU A 38 21.96 -8.26 -0.22
CA GLU A 38 21.38 -7.88 1.07
C GLU A 38 20.55 -9.01 1.70
N PHE A 39 19.71 -9.67 0.91
CA PHE A 39 18.86 -10.76 1.38
C PHE A 39 19.62 -12.09 1.52
N LYS A 40 20.92 -12.13 1.17
CA LYS A 40 21.77 -13.33 1.21
C LYS A 40 21.16 -14.48 0.40
N VAL A 41 20.60 -14.16 -0.76
CA VAL A 41 20.02 -15.10 -1.73
C VAL A 41 20.67 -14.91 -3.11
N SER A 42 20.43 -15.82 -4.05
CA SER A 42 20.87 -15.61 -5.43
C SER A 42 20.00 -14.56 -6.15
N PRO A 43 20.49 -13.93 -7.24
CA PRO A 43 19.71 -12.94 -7.99
C PRO A 43 18.44 -13.48 -8.65
N THR A 44 18.38 -14.78 -8.96
CA THR A 44 17.23 -15.41 -9.63
C THR A 44 15.90 -15.28 -8.86
N PRO A 45 15.78 -15.70 -7.59
CA PRO A 45 14.54 -15.54 -6.82
C PRO A 45 14.14 -14.06 -6.63
N VAL A 46 15.11 -13.14 -6.56
CA VAL A 46 14.83 -11.70 -6.46
C VAL A 46 14.25 -11.16 -7.77
N ARG A 47 14.80 -11.51 -8.93
CA ARG A 47 14.22 -11.12 -10.23
C ARG A 47 12.80 -11.66 -10.40
N LEU A 48 12.56 -12.92 -10.05
CA LEU A 48 11.21 -13.51 -10.11
C LEU A 48 10.23 -12.77 -9.19
N ALA A 49 10.65 -12.44 -7.97
CA ALA A 49 9.87 -11.63 -7.05
C ALA A 49 9.55 -10.24 -7.63
N LEU A 50 10.53 -9.56 -8.22
CA LEU A 50 10.33 -8.24 -8.82
C LEU A 50 9.41 -8.29 -10.05
N HIS A 51 9.58 -9.26 -10.95
CA HIS A 51 8.67 -9.43 -12.10
C HIS A 51 7.25 -9.75 -11.67
N ARG A 52 7.07 -10.52 -10.59
CA ARG A 52 5.74 -10.70 -10.00
C ARG A 52 5.17 -9.36 -9.49
N LEU A 53 5.99 -8.56 -8.82
CA LEU A 53 5.60 -7.23 -8.35
C LEU A 53 5.35 -6.22 -9.48
N VAL A 54 5.90 -6.46 -10.67
CA VAL A 54 5.52 -5.73 -11.90
C VAL A 54 4.07 -6.05 -12.28
N GLY A 55 3.70 -7.33 -12.31
CA GLY A 55 2.29 -7.74 -12.53
C GLY A 55 1.33 -7.21 -11.46
N GLU A 56 1.82 -6.99 -10.24
CA GLU A 56 1.04 -6.41 -9.14
C GLU A 56 1.02 -4.85 -9.16
N GLY A 57 1.84 -4.22 -10.00
CA GLY A 57 1.93 -2.76 -10.16
C GLY A 57 2.68 -2.04 -9.04
N LEU A 58 3.46 -2.75 -8.22
CA LEU A 58 4.34 -2.17 -7.18
C LEU A 58 5.74 -1.83 -7.75
N VAL A 59 6.08 -2.41 -8.89
CA VAL A 59 7.30 -2.17 -9.65
C VAL A 59 6.89 -1.93 -11.10
N ILE A 60 7.65 -1.15 -11.85
CA ILE A 60 7.54 -1.02 -13.30
C ILE A 60 8.84 -1.48 -13.94
N ASP A 61 8.72 -2.13 -15.10
CA ASP A 61 9.87 -2.48 -15.94
C ASP A 61 10.01 -1.43 -17.05
N HIS A 62 10.98 -0.52 -16.89
CA HIS A 62 11.24 0.52 -17.87
C HIS A 62 12.35 0.08 -18.81
N ALA A 63 12.05 -0.02 -20.11
CA ALA A 63 12.95 -0.58 -21.14
C ALA A 63 14.39 -0.02 -21.11
N ARG A 64 14.56 1.26 -20.74
CA ARG A 64 15.89 1.91 -20.67
C ARG A 64 16.55 1.89 -19.29
N TYR A 65 15.79 1.76 -18.21
CA TYR A 65 16.28 1.98 -16.83
C TYR A 65 16.13 0.74 -15.94
N GLY A 66 15.51 -0.32 -16.44
CA GLY A 66 15.21 -1.54 -15.71
C GLY A 66 14.05 -1.36 -14.73
N LEU A 67 14.10 -2.13 -13.64
CA LEU A 67 13.04 -2.19 -12.64
C LEU A 67 13.06 -0.96 -11.74
N GLN A 68 11.92 -0.29 -11.56
CA GLN A 68 11.80 0.93 -10.75
C GLN A 68 10.52 0.94 -9.92
N VAL A 69 10.50 1.72 -8.84
CA VAL A 69 9.25 2.03 -8.11
C VAL A 69 8.40 2.97 -8.97
N PRO A 70 7.10 2.71 -9.17
CA PRO A 70 6.23 3.57 -9.97
C PRO A 70 6.20 5.01 -9.43
N LEU A 71 6.50 5.97 -10.31
CA LEU A 71 6.17 7.38 -10.09
C LEU A 71 4.78 7.63 -10.66
N LEU A 72 3.79 7.79 -9.78
CA LEU A 72 2.39 7.95 -10.19
C LEU A 72 2.14 9.37 -10.71
N THR A 73 1.52 9.46 -11.89
CA THR A 73 0.94 10.70 -12.38
C THR A 73 -0.27 11.09 -11.55
N GLU A 74 -0.73 12.35 -11.67
CA GLU A 74 -1.96 12.79 -11.00
C GLU A 74 -3.16 11.93 -11.40
N VAL A 75 -3.33 11.65 -12.68
CA VAL A 75 -4.43 10.81 -13.18
C VAL A 75 -4.36 9.42 -12.56
N ALA A 76 -3.21 8.76 -12.62
CA ALA A 76 -3.05 7.42 -12.07
C ALA A 76 -3.26 7.37 -10.55
N LEU A 77 -2.87 8.42 -9.82
CA LEU A 77 -3.08 8.49 -8.38
C LEU A 77 -4.54 8.76 -8.02
N ARG A 78 -5.26 9.59 -8.78
CA ARG A 78 -6.70 9.80 -8.63
C ARG A 78 -7.45 8.50 -8.84
N ASP A 79 -7.16 7.79 -9.92
CA ASP A 79 -7.77 6.50 -10.25
C ASP A 79 -7.54 5.48 -9.14
N LEU A 80 -6.33 5.45 -8.56
CA LEU A 80 -6.01 4.52 -7.47
C LEU A 80 -6.75 4.83 -6.16
N TYR A 81 -6.98 6.11 -5.86
CA TYR A 81 -7.80 6.51 -4.71
C TYR A 81 -9.29 6.25 -4.93
N ASP A 82 -9.83 6.54 -6.12
CA ASP A 82 -11.22 6.23 -6.49
C ASP A 82 -11.45 4.71 -6.47
N TRP A 83 -10.51 3.92 -6.98
CA TRP A 83 -10.57 2.47 -6.94
C TRP A 83 -10.63 1.93 -5.51
N MET A 84 -9.74 2.41 -4.62
CA MET A 84 -9.77 2.01 -3.21
C MET A 84 -11.09 2.38 -2.53
N ASP A 85 -11.62 3.59 -2.77
CA ASP A 85 -12.90 4.03 -2.23
C ASP A 85 -14.03 3.05 -2.61
N ARG A 86 -14.15 2.73 -3.91
CA ARG A 86 -15.17 1.81 -4.42
C ARG A 86 -15.06 0.42 -3.81
N LEU A 87 -13.83 -0.10 -3.69
CA LEU A 87 -13.59 -1.41 -3.07
C LEU A 87 -14.02 -1.44 -1.60
N LEU A 88 -13.64 -0.45 -0.80
CA LEU A 88 -13.97 -0.42 0.61
C LEU A 88 -15.46 -0.17 0.86
N ARG A 89 -16.11 0.64 0.02
CA ARG A 89 -17.56 0.81 0.08
C ARG A 89 -18.30 -0.46 -0.30
N MET A 90 -17.85 -1.19 -1.32
CA MET A 90 -18.37 -2.52 -1.64
C MET A 90 -18.20 -3.47 -0.45
N ALA A 91 -17.08 -3.39 0.29
CA ALA A 91 -16.89 -4.18 1.50
C ALA A 91 -17.92 -3.82 2.59
N CYS A 92 -18.24 -2.53 2.77
CA CYS A 92 -19.33 -2.10 3.66
C CYS A 92 -20.70 -2.62 3.21
N ASP A 93 -20.97 -2.61 1.91
CA ASP A 93 -22.25 -3.08 1.34
C ASP A 93 -22.42 -4.61 1.48
N ILE A 94 -21.34 -5.38 1.33
CA ILE A 94 -21.34 -6.84 1.58
C ILE A 94 -21.51 -7.13 3.08
N GLY A 95 -20.89 -6.33 3.93
CA GLY A 95 -20.95 -6.47 5.38
C GLY A 95 -19.97 -7.49 5.94
N VAL A 96 -20.14 -7.80 7.23
CA VAL A 96 -19.25 -8.71 7.97
C VAL A 96 -19.83 -10.12 7.90
N ALA A 97 -19.04 -11.05 7.38
CA ALA A 97 -19.43 -12.46 7.35
C ALA A 97 -19.59 -13.01 8.77
N SER A 98 -20.65 -13.78 8.98
CA SER A 98 -20.87 -14.53 10.23
C SER A 98 -19.97 -15.76 10.28
N THR A 99 -18.65 -15.58 10.42
CA THR A 99 -17.71 -16.70 10.64
C THR A 99 -17.44 -16.91 12.14
N PRO A 100 -17.38 -18.16 12.64
CA PRO A 100 -17.04 -18.45 14.04
C PRO A 100 -15.63 -17.97 14.45
N HIS A 101 -14.75 -17.75 13.46
CA HIS A 101 -13.49 -17.04 13.63
C HIS A 101 -13.66 -15.66 12.98
N ALA A 102 -14.04 -14.67 13.78
CA ALA A 102 -13.91 -13.28 13.37
C ALA A 102 -12.41 -12.97 13.21
N PRO A 103 -12.04 -12.08 12.26
CA PRO A 103 -10.68 -11.57 12.19
C PRO A 103 -10.27 -10.99 13.54
N GLY A 104 -9.12 -11.42 14.06
CA GLY A 104 -8.60 -10.98 15.34
C GLY A 104 -8.67 -9.47 15.48
N GLU A 105 -9.12 -9.03 16.66
CA GLU A 105 -9.16 -7.63 17.05
C GLU A 105 -7.87 -6.93 16.62
N LEU A 106 -7.99 -5.70 16.11
CA LEU A 106 -6.84 -4.87 15.82
C LEU A 106 -6.06 -4.70 17.13
N GLU A 107 -5.00 -5.48 17.31
CA GLU A 107 -4.11 -5.43 18.49
C GLU A 107 -3.76 -3.96 18.79
N PRO A 108 -4.11 -3.46 20.00
CA PRO A 108 -3.78 -2.09 20.38
C PRO A 108 -2.25 -1.96 20.42
N THR A 109 -1.70 -1.18 19.50
CA THR A 109 -0.25 -0.97 19.41
C THR A 109 0.17 0.17 20.34
N THR A 110 1.15 -0.09 21.20
CA THR A 110 1.70 0.84 22.21
C THR A 110 2.82 1.73 21.69
N ALA A 111 3.19 1.61 20.41
CA ALA A 111 4.16 2.48 19.75
C ALA A 111 3.47 3.74 19.17
N PRO A 112 4.19 4.86 18.96
CA PRO A 112 3.65 6.01 18.22
C PRO A 112 2.98 5.50 16.95
N ALA A 113 1.70 5.82 16.80
CA ALA A 113 0.84 5.24 15.79
C ALA A 113 1.42 5.50 14.40
N ASP A 114 2.03 4.48 13.76
CA ASP A 114 2.35 4.56 12.34
C ASP A 114 1.02 4.57 11.57
N VAL A 115 0.50 5.79 11.34
CA VAL A 115 -0.79 6.06 10.67
C VAL A 115 -0.88 5.33 9.33
N VAL A 116 0.24 5.21 8.60
CA VAL A 116 0.26 4.50 7.32
C VAL A 116 0.02 3.01 7.53
N LYS A 117 0.72 2.40 8.49
CA LYS A 117 0.56 0.98 8.83
C LYS A 117 -0.84 0.69 9.39
N GLN A 118 -1.37 1.58 10.21
CA GLN A 118 -2.70 1.42 10.78
C GLN A 118 -3.80 1.60 9.71
N THR A 119 -3.67 2.58 8.80
CA THR A 119 -4.56 2.72 7.64
C THR A 119 -4.57 1.44 6.80
N TRP A 120 -3.38 0.88 6.51
CA TRP A 120 -3.25 -0.37 5.76
C TRP A 120 -4.01 -1.50 6.47
N LYS A 121 -3.78 -1.68 7.78
CA LYS A 121 -4.42 -2.72 8.59
C LYS A 121 -5.94 -2.57 8.65
N LEU A 122 -6.44 -1.35 8.83
CA LEU A 122 -7.87 -1.10 8.90
C LEU A 122 -8.55 -1.52 7.59
N PHE A 123 -8.01 -1.09 6.45
CA PHE A 123 -8.58 -1.40 5.14
C PHE A 123 -8.48 -2.90 4.83
N ASP A 124 -7.38 -3.55 5.21
CA ASP A 124 -7.22 -5.02 5.11
C ASP A 124 -8.26 -5.75 5.98
N ALA A 125 -8.49 -5.30 7.21
CA ALA A 125 -9.47 -5.88 8.13
C ALA A 125 -10.91 -5.72 7.63
N ILE A 126 -11.28 -4.55 7.12
CA ILE A 126 -12.59 -4.29 6.51
C ILE A 126 -12.84 -5.28 5.37
N ALA A 127 -11.88 -5.43 4.46
CA ALA A 127 -12.03 -6.31 3.31
C ALA A 127 -12.02 -7.79 3.70
N HIS A 128 -11.15 -8.18 4.62
CA HIS A 128 -11.04 -9.57 5.09
C HIS A 128 -12.32 -10.04 5.80
N ALA A 129 -12.96 -9.16 6.57
CA ALA A 129 -14.19 -9.46 7.29
C ALA A 129 -15.39 -9.79 6.38
N THR A 130 -15.35 -9.42 5.10
CA THR A 130 -16.39 -9.79 4.12
C THR A 130 -16.34 -11.26 3.74
N ALA A 131 -15.24 -11.97 4.05
CA ALA A 131 -14.91 -13.29 3.52
C ALA A 131 -14.89 -13.39 1.97
N HIS A 132 -14.95 -12.27 1.26
CA HIS A 132 -14.90 -12.22 -0.20
C HIS A 132 -13.44 -12.19 -0.68
N TRP A 133 -12.91 -13.35 -1.07
CA TRP A 133 -11.50 -13.51 -1.49
C TRP A 133 -11.03 -12.46 -2.51
N SER A 134 -11.74 -12.29 -3.63
CA SER A 134 -11.28 -11.39 -4.70
C SER A 134 -11.26 -9.92 -4.27
N LEU A 135 -12.20 -9.51 -3.42
CA LEU A 135 -12.26 -8.18 -2.84
C LEU A 135 -11.09 -7.96 -1.87
N HIS A 136 -10.84 -8.91 -0.97
CA HIS A 136 -9.70 -8.85 -0.06
C HIS A 136 -8.38 -8.73 -0.82
N HIS A 137 -8.20 -9.53 -1.88
CA HIS A 137 -7.03 -9.45 -2.73
C HIS A 137 -6.90 -8.07 -3.42
N ALA A 138 -7.98 -7.55 -4.00
CA ALA A 138 -7.98 -6.25 -4.68
C ALA A 138 -7.67 -5.09 -3.72
N VAL A 139 -8.25 -5.10 -2.52
CA VAL A 139 -7.95 -4.11 -1.47
C VAL A 139 -6.49 -4.20 -1.08
N ARG A 140 -5.97 -5.40 -0.80
CA ARG A 140 -4.57 -5.61 -0.41
C ARG A 140 -3.58 -5.10 -1.46
N GLN A 141 -3.81 -5.43 -2.73
CA GLN A 141 -2.97 -4.94 -3.84
C GLN A 141 -3.01 -3.41 -3.95
N THR A 142 -4.19 -2.81 -3.87
CA THR A 142 -4.36 -1.35 -3.95
C THR A 142 -3.71 -0.67 -2.74
N ASN A 143 -3.80 -1.30 -1.57
CA ASN A 143 -3.18 -0.84 -0.34
C ASN A 143 -1.66 -0.78 -0.45
N ASP A 144 -1.06 -1.80 -1.07
CA ASP A 144 0.38 -1.85 -1.30
C ASP A 144 0.85 -0.76 -2.25
N ARG A 145 0.12 -0.54 -3.35
CA ARG A 145 0.42 0.51 -4.33
C ARG A 145 0.29 1.91 -3.73
N LEU A 146 -0.63 2.10 -2.78
CA LEU A 146 -0.80 3.37 -2.06
C LEU A 146 0.18 3.53 -0.87
N ALA A 147 0.84 2.47 -0.38
CA ALA A 147 1.71 2.57 0.79
C ALA A 147 2.90 3.54 0.61
N PRO A 148 3.64 3.51 -0.51
CA PRO A 148 4.70 4.50 -0.77
C PRO A 148 4.17 5.94 -0.79
N VAL A 149 2.98 6.16 -1.38
CA VAL A 149 2.36 7.49 -1.43
C VAL A 149 1.95 7.97 -0.04
N ARG A 150 1.39 7.08 0.78
CA ARG A 150 1.00 7.40 2.17
C ARG A 150 2.20 7.76 3.04
N ARG A 151 3.34 7.10 2.84
CA ARG A 151 4.63 7.46 3.45
C ARG A 151 5.12 8.82 2.95
N ALA A 152 5.14 9.02 1.64
CA ALA A 152 5.65 10.24 1.03
C ALA A 152 4.88 11.50 1.48
N LYS A 153 3.55 11.41 1.61
CA LYS A 153 2.70 12.55 2.00
C LYS A 153 2.63 12.81 3.51
N HIS A 154 3.32 12.05 4.37
CA HIS A 154 3.26 12.26 5.81
C HIS A 154 3.73 13.69 6.15
N GLY A 155 2.90 14.46 6.85
CA GLY A 155 3.10 15.90 7.11
C GLY A 155 2.51 16.87 6.09
N LEU A 156 1.91 16.41 4.97
CA LEU A 156 1.26 17.27 3.97
C LEU A 156 -0.22 17.53 4.28
N LEU A 157 -0.87 16.54 4.88
CA LEU A 157 -2.28 16.54 5.22
C LEU A 157 -2.41 16.65 6.73
N ASP A 158 -3.23 17.59 7.18
CA ASP A 158 -3.56 17.77 8.58
C ASP A 158 -4.54 16.67 9.05
N SER A 159 -4.64 16.49 10.37
CA SER A 159 -5.66 15.61 11.00
C SER A 159 -5.67 14.14 10.53
N LEU A 160 -4.57 13.62 9.99
CA LEU A 160 -4.49 12.23 9.53
C LEU A 160 -4.80 11.20 10.62
N GLU A 161 -4.42 11.49 11.86
CA GLU A 161 -4.68 10.66 13.04
C GLU A 161 -6.16 10.69 13.43
N GLU A 162 -6.77 11.87 13.46
CA GLU A 162 -8.18 12.08 13.80
C GLU A 162 -9.10 11.37 12.80
N GLU A 163 -8.82 11.51 11.50
CA GLU A 163 -9.59 10.83 10.47
C GLU A 163 -9.47 9.30 10.54
N LEU A 164 -8.26 8.80 10.84
CA LEU A 164 -8.08 7.36 11.01
C LEU A 164 -8.77 6.85 12.27
N ALA A 165 -8.77 7.63 13.35
CA ALA A 165 -9.50 7.33 14.57
C ALA A 165 -11.01 7.26 14.33
N GLU A 166 -11.58 8.20 13.57
CA GLU A 166 -12.99 8.21 13.16
C GLU A 166 -13.36 6.93 12.37
N LEU A 167 -12.57 6.58 11.34
CA LEU A 167 -12.80 5.35 10.57
C LEU A 167 -12.70 4.10 11.45
N THR A 168 -11.73 4.06 12.35
CA THR A 168 -11.52 2.93 13.27
C THR A 168 -12.68 2.80 14.24
N LEU A 169 -13.22 3.92 14.74
CA LEU A 169 -14.36 3.95 15.64
C LEU A 169 -15.61 3.35 14.97
N HIS A 170 -15.97 3.82 13.77
CA HIS A 170 -17.11 3.27 13.03
C HIS A 170 -16.96 1.78 12.73
N TRP A 171 -15.74 1.35 12.41
CA TRP A 171 -15.43 -0.08 12.21
C TRP A 171 -15.63 -0.90 13.48
N GLN A 172 -15.12 -0.44 14.63
CA GLN A 172 -15.24 -1.12 15.92
C GLN A 172 -16.71 -1.21 16.38
N GLN A 173 -17.47 -0.15 16.16
CA GLN A 173 -18.91 -0.10 16.49
C GLN A 173 -19.79 -0.91 15.53
N ARG A 174 -19.21 -1.46 14.45
CA ARG A 174 -19.94 -2.13 13.36
C ARG A 174 -20.98 -1.24 12.68
N ASP A 175 -20.81 0.09 12.74
CA ASP A 175 -21.64 1.04 12.01
C ASP A 175 -21.13 1.15 10.56
N LEU A 176 -21.51 0.17 9.74
CA LEU A 176 -21.07 0.10 8.35
C LEU A 176 -21.63 1.24 7.48
N ALA A 177 -22.78 1.80 7.86
CA ALA A 177 -23.38 2.93 7.15
C ALA A 177 -22.56 4.20 7.34
N ALA A 178 -22.21 4.52 8.59
CA ALA A 178 -21.34 5.65 8.90
C ALA A 178 -19.92 5.43 8.36
N LEU A 179 -19.37 4.21 8.51
CA LEU A 179 -18.05 3.85 7.95
C LEU A 179 -17.99 4.09 6.44
N ARG A 180 -19.01 3.68 5.69
CA ARG A 180 -19.06 3.88 4.23
C ARG A 180 -19.01 5.36 3.85
N VAL A 181 -19.72 6.21 4.60
CA VAL A 181 -19.72 7.67 4.37
C VAL A 181 -18.36 8.27 4.71
N ALA A 182 -17.79 7.90 5.87
CA ALA A 182 -16.50 8.38 6.32
C ALA A 182 -15.35 7.95 5.37
N LEU A 183 -15.38 6.73 4.85
CA LEU A 183 -14.43 6.24 3.84
C LEU A 183 -14.48 7.09 2.56
N HIS A 184 -15.68 7.37 2.07
CA HIS A 184 -15.84 8.21 0.88
C HIS A 184 -15.28 9.62 1.10
N ALA A 185 -15.60 10.23 2.25
CA ALA A 185 -15.07 11.54 2.62
C ALA A 185 -13.52 11.52 2.75
N TYR A 186 -12.98 10.47 3.39
CA TYR A 186 -11.54 10.23 3.49
C TYR A 186 -10.91 10.25 2.09
N HIS A 187 -11.41 9.45 1.15
CA HIS A 187 -10.85 9.32 -0.19
C HIS A 187 -11.04 10.58 -1.04
N ALA A 188 -12.19 11.26 -0.96
CA ALA A 188 -12.45 12.52 -1.65
C ALA A 188 -11.42 13.60 -1.29
N ARG A 189 -11.07 13.73 0.01
CA ARG A 189 -10.02 14.66 0.46
C ARG A 189 -8.64 14.31 -0.13
N ARG A 190 -8.31 13.03 -0.26
CA ARG A 190 -7.05 12.60 -0.91
C ARG A 190 -7.04 12.92 -2.40
N ILE A 191 -8.16 12.70 -3.09
CA ILE A 191 -8.33 13.02 -4.52
C ILE A 191 -8.15 14.53 -4.75
N GLN A 192 -8.71 15.37 -3.89
CA GLN A 192 -8.51 16.83 -3.95
C GLN A 192 -7.04 17.20 -3.72
N ALA A 193 -6.35 16.50 -2.82
CA ALA A 193 -4.94 16.75 -2.51
C ALA A 193 -3.94 16.18 -3.53
N VAL A 194 -4.38 15.41 -4.55
CA VAL A 194 -3.48 14.75 -5.51
C VAL A 194 -2.44 15.69 -6.14
N PRO A 195 -2.80 16.90 -6.63
CA PRO A 195 -1.80 17.79 -7.25
C PRO A 195 -0.66 18.13 -6.29
N ARG A 196 -0.99 18.42 -5.03
CA ARG A 196 0.00 18.70 -3.96
C ARG A 196 0.84 17.47 -3.63
N ILE A 197 0.23 16.29 -3.58
CA ILE A 197 0.95 15.03 -3.29
C ILE A 197 1.97 14.72 -4.39
N VAL A 198 1.57 14.85 -5.66
CA VAL A 198 2.44 14.58 -6.81
C VAL A 198 3.58 15.59 -6.90
N ALA A 199 3.31 16.88 -6.65
CA ALA A 199 4.33 17.91 -6.61
C ALA A 199 5.46 17.57 -5.60
N VAL A 200 5.10 17.23 -4.35
CA VAL A 200 6.08 16.86 -3.32
C VAL A 200 6.84 15.57 -3.65
N MET A 201 6.18 14.60 -4.28
CA MET A 201 6.86 13.38 -4.72
C MET A 201 7.91 13.68 -5.80
N ASN A 202 7.60 14.57 -6.75
CA ASN A 202 8.52 14.98 -7.81
C ASN A 202 9.70 15.81 -7.27
N GLU A 203 9.45 16.74 -6.33
CA GLU A 203 10.50 17.53 -5.68
C GLU A 203 11.51 16.62 -4.95
N ARG A 204 11.03 15.64 -4.19
CA ARG A 204 11.89 14.67 -3.49
C ARG A 204 12.69 13.81 -4.45
N LEU A 205 12.11 13.42 -5.58
CA LEU A 205 12.82 12.69 -6.62
C LEU A 205 13.97 13.55 -7.20
N ASN A 206 13.69 14.79 -7.55
CA ASN A 206 14.69 15.71 -8.10
C ASN A 206 15.84 15.96 -7.10
N GLN A 207 15.54 16.10 -5.81
CA GLN A 207 16.56 16.23 -4.76
C GLN A 207 17.41 14.97 -4.61
N ALA A 208 16.82 13.78 -4.77
CA ALA A 208 17.53 12.51 -4.69
C ALA A 208 18.38 12.21 -5.94
N SER A 209 18.02 12.77 -7.10
CA SER A 209 18.76 12.62 -8.36
C SER A 209 19.88 13.65 -8.56
N GLY A 210 19.87 14.76 -7.81
CA GLY A 210 20.86 15.84 -7.92
C GLY A 210 22.22 15.59 -7.22
N PHE A 211 22.59 14.33 -6.99
CA PHE A 211 23.87 13.93 -6.38
C PHE A 211 24.87 13.32 -7.39
N ASP A 212 24.63 13.50 -8.70
CA ASP A 212 25.41 12.91 -9.79
C ASP A 212 25.86 13.96 -10.83
N ASP A 213 26.23 15.17 -10.38
CA ASP A 213 26.95 16.18 -11.19
C ASP A 213 28.27 16.58 -10.52
#